data_AF-A0AAD4K5N0-F1
#
_entry.id   AF-A0AAD4K5N0-F1
#
_cell.length_a   1.000
_cell.length_b   1.000
_cell.length_c   1.000
_cell.angle_alpha   90.00
_cell.angle_beta   90.00
_cell.angle_gamma   90.00
#
_symmetry.space_group_name_H-M   'P 1'
#
loop_
_entity.id
_entity.type
_entity.pdbx_description
1 polymer ?
#
loop_
_entity_poly.entity_id
_entity_poly.type
_entity_poly.pdbx_seq_one_letter_code
_entity_poly.pdbx_strand_id
1 'polypeptide(L)'
;MSSFISRLLKSSLPTKRLVSQLTQRGEDKLTALLRQLGLKKVFGSIGTKAVVGHRGISTTPVANKRKWVLFIYNASPNASLLMFLELTDDMELATGIFKRELQLRTAGCTDPWAMAKPMKRGAGTEDEPTEVPSVFDARMVGCLCLDDRIPKWMWLEKGSPKRCECGHYYVLKKDHPI
;
A
#
# COMPACT_ATOMS: atom_id res chain seq x y z
N MET A 1 -42.70 2.26 3.22
CA MET A 1 -41.49 1.48 2.84
C MET A 1 -40.41 2.45 2.41
N SER A 2 -39.19 2.32 2.94
CA SER A 2 -38.17 3.37 2.88
C SER A 2 -37.67 3.67 1.47
N SER A 3 -37.47 4.96 1.18
CA SER A 3 -37.00 5.53 -0.10
C SER A 3 -35.64 5.00 -0.58
N PHE A 4 -34.95 4.25 0.28
CA PHE A 4 -33.68 3.60 0.01
C PHE A 4 -33.83 2.34 -0.86
N ILE A 5 -34.87 1.53 -0.61
CA ILE A 5 -35.10 0.27 -1.34
C ILE A 5 -35.50 0.55 -2.79
N SER A 6 -36.28 1.60 -3.02
CA SER A 6 -36.71 2.03 -4.36
C SER A 6 -35.57 2.63 -5.21
N ARG A 7 -34.50 3.14 -4.59
CA ARG A 7 -33.29 3.58 -5.32
C ARG A 7 -32.40 2.41 -5.72
N LEU A 8 -32.31 1.37 -4.89
CA LEU A 8 -31.54 0.16 -5.19
C LEU A 8 -32.09 -0.63 -6.37
N LEU A 9 -33.42 -0.67 -6.54
CA LEU A 9 -34.05 -1.36 -7.66
C LEU A 9 -33.92 -0.62 -9.01
N LYS A 10 -33.53 0.66 -9.00
CA LYS A 10 -33.37 1.49 -10.21
C LYS A 10 -31.93 1.63 -10.72
N SER A 11 -30.91 1.17 -9.98
CA SER A 11 -29.51 1.29 -10.43
C SER A 11 -29.11 0.14 -11.36
N SER A 12 -28.60 0.45 -12.55
CA SER A 12 -28.16 -0.51 -13.56
C SER A 12 -26.77 -1.14 -13.31
N LEU A 13 -26.07 -0.72 -12.25
CA LEU A 13 -24.78 -1.27 -11.85
C LEU A 13 -24.91 -2.02 -10.51
N PRO A 14 -24.46 -3.28 -10.41
CA PRO A 14 -24.61 -4.04 -9.18
C PRO A 14 -23.73 -3.40 -8.09
N THR A 15 -24.36 -2.99 -6.99
CA THR A 15 -23.63 -2.47 -5.82
C THR A 15 -22.69 -3.56 -5.30
N LYS A 16 -21.50 -3.17 -4.81
CA LYS A 16 -20.48 -4.10 -4.28
C LYS A 16 -21.03 -5.08 -3.22
N ARG A 17 -22.10 -4.67 -2.52
CA ARG A 17 -22.83 -5.47 -1.53
C ARG A 17 -23.67 -6.60 -2.15
N LEU A 18 -24.22 -6.38 -3.34
CA LEU A 18 -24.96 -7.37 -4.13
C LEU A 18 -24.00 -8.40 -4.74
N VAL A 19 -22.84 -7.94 -5.23
CA VAL A 19 -21.75 -8.83 -5.69
C VAL A 19 -21.22 -9.68 -4.53
N SER A 20 -21.03 -9.10 -3.33
CA SER A 20 -20.58 -9.87 -2.16
C SER A 20 -21.63 -10.86 -1.64
N GLN A 21 -22.92 -10.58 -1.81
CA GLN A 21 -23.98 -11.50 -1.42
C GLN A 21 -24.17 -12.64 -2.43
N LEU A 22 -23.91 -12.38 -3.71
CA LEU A 22 -23.87 -13.41 -4.76
C LEU A 22 -22.66 -14.33 -4.61
N THR A 23 -21.49 -13.82 -4.21
CA THR A 23 -20.32 -14.67 -3.94
C THR A 23 -20.43 -15.44 -2.63
N GLN A 24 -21.24 -14.97 -1.67
CA GLN A 24 -21.43 -15.64 -0.37
C GLN A 24 -22.56 -16.69 -0.38
N ARG A 25 -23.47 -16.68 -1.36
CA ARG A 25 -24.56 -17.67 -1.46
C ARG A 25 -24.47 -18.47 -2.75
N GLY A 26 -23.81 -19.62 -2.66
CA GLY A 26 -24.17 -20.77 -3.47
C GLY A 26 -23.17 -21.09 -4.58
N GLU A 27 -22.08 -21.74 -4.20
CA GLU A 27 -21.31 -22.56 -5.13
C GLU A 27 -22.14 -23.73 -5.69
N ASP A 28 -23.29 -24.07 -5.10
CA ASP A 28 -24.09 -25.25 -5.54
C ASP A 28 -25.22 -24.92 -6.53
N LYS A 29 -25.86 -23.75 -6.42
CA LYS A 29 -27.03 -23.42 -7.26
C LYS A 29 -26.61 -22.84 -8.60
N LEU A 30 -25.57 -22.00 -8.61
CA LEU A 30 -25.06 -21.36 -9.83
C LEU A 30 -24.39 -22.40 -10.74
N THR A 31 -23.64 -23.33 -10.15
CA THR A 31 -23.03 -24.46 -10.86
C THR A 31 -24.09 -25.46 -11.37
N ALA A 32 -25.15 -25.73 -10.61
CA ALA A 32 -26.28 -26.55 -11.08
C ALA A 32 -27.03 -25.92 -12.26
N LEU A 33 -27.22 -24.60 -12.24
CA LEU A 33 -27.89 -23.84 -13.30
C LEU A 33 -27.03 -23.79 -14.58
N LEU A 34 -25.71 -23.60 -14.43
CA LEU A 34 -24.75 -23.70 -15.54
C LEU A 34 -24.67 -25.12 -16.13
N ARG A 35 -24.90 -26.15 -15.32
CA ARG A 35 -25.00 -27.56 -15.76
C ARG A 35 -26.29 -27.83 -16.53
N GLN A 36 -27.41 -27.21 -16.17
CA GLN A 36 -28.67 -27.30 -16.93
C GLN A 36 -28.61 -26.55 -18.27
N LEU A 37 -27.84 -25.46 -18.35
CA LEU A 37 -27.66 -24.67 -19.57
C LEU A 37 -26.56 -25.20 -20.52
N GLY A 38 -25.91 -26.33 -20.21
CA GLY A 38 -24.93 -26.98 -21.09
C GLY A 38 -23.58 -26.25 -21.26
N LEU A 39 -23.34 -25.16 -20.51
CA LEU A 39 -22.19 -24.26 -20.67
C LEU A 39 -20.93 -24.72 -19.90
N LYS A 40 -20.56 -26.00 -20.00
CA LYS A 40 -19.43 -26.59 -19.24
C LYS A 40 -18.02 -26.20 -19.72
N LYS A 41 -17.87 -25.49 -20.84
CA LYS A 41 -16.57 -25.35 -21.53
C LYS A 41 -15.75 -24.10 -21.19
N VAL A 42 -16.16 -23.21 -20.28
CA VAL A 42 -15.50 -21.89 -20.13
C VAL A 42 -14.45 -21.82 -19.02
N PHE A 43 -14.37 -22.76 -18.08
CA PHE A 43 -13.32 -22.73 -17.04
C PHE A 43 -12.73 -24.13 -16.81
N GLY A 44 -11.90 -24.55 -17.76
CA GLY A 44 -10.96 -25.65 -17.57
C GLY A 44 -9.69 -25.14 -16.90
N SER A 45 -9.31 -25.82 -15.81
CA SER A 45 -8.05 -25.74 -15.04
C SER A 45 -7.75 -24.43 -14.29
N ILE A 46 -8.01 -24.43 -12.99
CA ILE A 46 -7.05 -24.01 -11.96
C ILE A 46 -7.33 -24.87 -10.72
N GLY A 47 -6.35 -25.69 -10.37
CA GLY A 47 -6.40 -26.61 -9.24
C GLY A 47 -6.38 -25.89 -7.89
N THR A 48 -6.92 -26.58 -6.90
CA THR A 48 -7.02 -26.22 -5.51
C THR A 48 -5.66 -26.07 -4.83
N LYS A 49 -5.34 -24.88 -4.31
CA LYS A 49 -4.53 -24.72 -3.08
C LYS A 49 -5.06 -23.52 -2.29
N ALA A 50 -5.56 -23.80 -1.09
CA ALA A 50 -5.94 -22.81 -0.10
C ALA A 50 -4.70 -22.03 0.36
N VAL A 51 -4.70 -20.72 0.18
CA VAL A 51 -3.72 -19.80 0.79
C VAL A 51 -4.50 -18.79 1.62
N VAL A 52 -4.14 -18.73 2.91
CA VAL A 52 -4.65 -17.80 3.91
C VAL A 52 -4.41 -16.36 3.42
N GLY A 53 -5.49 -15.64 3.12
CA GLY A 53 -5.41 -14.30 2.54
C GLY A 53 -5.24 -13.21 3.59
N HIS A 54 -4.04 -12.64 3.70
CA HIS A 54 -3.92 -11.23 4.05
C HIS A 54 -4.72 -10.42 3.04
N ARG A 55 -5.50 -9.43 3.51
CA ARG A 55 -6.20 -8.48 2.63
C ARG A 55 -5.16 -7.71 1.83
N GLY A 56 -4.91 -8.15 0.60
CA GLY A 56 -4.14 -7.38 -0.37
C GLY A 56 -4.88 -6.08 -0.63
N ILE A 57 -4.19 -4.96 -0.38
CA ILE A 57 -4.59 -3.68 -0.97
C ILE A 57 -4.66 -3.93 -2.46
N SER A 58 -5.82 -3.68 -3.07
CA SER A 58 -6.01 -3.78 -4.52
C SER A 58 -5.22 -2.66 -5.19
N THR A 59 -3.91 -2.79 -5.23
CA THR A 59 -3.12 -2.11 -6.25
C THR A 59 -3.38 -2.88 -7.53
N THR A 60 -4.31 -2.38 -8.35
CA THR A 60 -4.34 -2.77 -9.76
C THR A 60 -2.92 -2.59 -10.29
N PRO A 61 -2.28 -3.62 -10.87
CA PRO A 61 -0.98 -3.43 -11.48
C PRO A 61 -1.16 -2.40 -12.60
N VAL A 62 -0.49 -1.24 -12.47
CA VAL A 62 -0.35 -0.32 -13.60
C VAL A 62 0.48 -1.08 -14.62
N ALA A 63 -0.18 -1.53 -15.68
CA ALA A 63 0.45 -2.22 -16.78
C ALA A 63 1.60 -1.35 -17.28
N ASN A 64 2.84 -1.84 -17.13
CA ASN A 64 4.02 -1.20 -17.66
C ASN A 64 3.81 -0.95 -19.16
N LYS A 65 3.65 0.32 -19.51
CA LYS A 65 3.43 0.78 -20.88
C LYS A 65 4.71 0.67 -21.69
N ARG A 66 5.08 -0.55 -22.06
CA ARG A 66 6.02 -0.78 -23.17
C ARG A 66 5.53 -1.83 -24.17
N LYS A 67 4.34 -2.42 -23.97
CA LYS A 67 3.92 -3.60 -24.75
C LYS A 67 2.51 -3.57 -25.36
N TRP A 68 1.80 -2.43 -25.32
CA TRP A 68 0.46 -2.32 -25.92
C TRP A 68 0.41 -1.53 -27.24
N VAL A 69 1.53 -1.01 -27.73
CA VAL A 69 1.56 -0.23 -28.99
C VAL A 69 1.53 -1.12 -30.25
N LEU A 70 1.87 -2.41 -30.16
CA LEU A 70 2.05 -3.24 -31.36
C LEU A 70 0.81 -4.00 -31.87
N PHE A 71 -0.33 -3.98 -31.17
CA PHE A 71 -1.46 -4.87 -31.51
C PHE A 71 -2.66 -4.20 -32.22
N ILE A 72 -2.67 -2.87 -32.39
CA ILE A 72 -3.81 -2.16 -33.01
C ILE A 72 -3.52 -1.70 -34.45
N TYR A 73 -2.30 -1.87 -34.96
CA TYR A 73 -1.88 -1.28 -36.24
C TYR A 73 -2.09 -2.17 -37.48
N ASN A 74 -3.27 -2.78 -37.63
CA ASN A 74 -3.65 -3.46 -38.89
C ASN A 74 -5.13 -3.25 -39.28
N ALA A 75 -5.73 -2.12 -38.89
CA ALA A 75 -7.07 -1.75 -39.34
C ALA A 75 -7.24 -0.22 -39.43
N SER A 76 -6.72 0.41 -40.49
CA SER A 76 -7.31 1.57 -41.23
C SER A 76 -6.22 2.42 -41.93
N PRO A 77 -6.34 2.74 -43.24
CA PRO A 77 -5.28 3.40 -44.03
C PRO A 77 -5.27 4.95 -44.01
N ASN A 78 -6.01 5.58 -43.10
CA ASN A 78 -6.18 7.03 -43.00
C ASN A 78 -5.70 7.53 -41.63
N ALA A 79 -4.38 7.41 -41.42
CA ALA A 79 -3.67 7.77 -40.19
C ALA A 79 -3.26 9.25 -40.17
N SER A 80 -4.21 10.19 -40.26
CA SER A 80 -3.90 11.63 -40.13
C SER A 80 -4.39 12.26 -38.82
N LEU A 81 -4.89 11.47 -37.87
CA LEU A 81 -5.26 11.98 -36.55
C LEU A 81 -5.00 10.93 -35.46
N LEU A 82 -3.77 10.42 -35.43
CA LEU A 82 -3.25 9.76 -34.24
C LEU A 82 -2.94 10.85 -33.21
N MET A 83 -3.98 11.36 -32.55
CA MET A 83 -3.79 12.02 -31.27
C MET A 83 -3.21 10.94 -30.35
N PHE A 84 -1.89 10.96 -30.19
CA PHE A 84 -1.16 10.15 -29.23
C PHE A 84 -1.80 10.38 -27.86
N LEU A 85 -2.67 9.46 -27.42
CA LEU A 85 -3.18 9.47 -26.06
C LEU A 85 -2.13 8.82 -25.16
N GLU A 86 -0.94 9.40 -25.15
CA GLU A 86 0.07 9.13 -24.14
C GLU A 86 -0.45 9.69 -22.83
N LEU A 87 -0.94 8.83 -21.93
CA LEU A 87 -1.13 9.29 -20.54
C LEU A 87 0.24 9.72 -20.02
N THR A 88 0.29 10.95 -19.53
CA THR A 88 1.45 11.57 -18.87
C THR A 88 2.06 10.64 -17.84
N ASP A 89 3.38 10.69 -17.69
CA ASP A 89 4.09 9.89 -16.70
C ASP A 89 3.68 10.30 -15.28
N ASP A 90 3.66 9.33 -14.38
CA ASP A 90 3.24 9.56 -12.99
C ASP A 90 4.18 10.56 -12.29
N MET A 91 5.45 10.62 -12.68
CA MET A 91 6.45 11.59 -12.18
C MET A 91 6.13 13.05 -12.53
N GLU A 92 5.55 13.28 -13.72
CA GLU A 92 5.22 14.62 -14.20
C GLU A 92 3.91 15.12 -13.58
N LEU A 93 2.94 14.20 -13.45
CA LEU A 93 1.64 14.48 -12.84
C LEU A 93 1.72 14.65 -11.31
N ALA A 94 2.62 13.91 -10.65
CA ALA A 94 2.78 13.96 -9.21
C ALA A 94 3.23 15.34 -8.72
N THR A 95 2.63 15.81 -7.63
CA THR A 95 3.00 17.06 -6.94
C THR A 95 3.09 16.86 -5.42
N GLY A 96 3.71 17.81 -4.72
CA GLY A 96 3.80 17.82 -3.26
C GLY A 96 4.54 16.61 -2.68
N ILE A 97 3.99 16.05 -1.60
CA ILE A 97 4.56 14.92 -0.85
C ILE A 97 4.67 13.67 -1.73
N PHE A 98 3.65 13.42 -2.57
CA PHE A 98 3.63 12.24 -3.45
C PHE A 98 4.78 12.27 -4.47
N LYS A 99 5.11 13.45 -5.02
CA LYS A 99 6.27 13.59 -5.92
C LYS A 99 7.59 13.29 -5.20
N ARG A 100 7.75 13.78 -3.96
CA ARG A 100 8.98 13.55 -3.17
C ARG A 100 9.16 12.07 -2.85
N GLU A 101 8.09 11.38 -2.46
CA GLU A 101 8.12 9.93 -2.25
C GLU A 101 8.57 9.17 -3.51
N LEU A 102 8.05 9.56 -4.68
CA LEU A 102 8.38 8.91 -5.94
C LEU A 102 9.85 9.18 -6.35
N GLN A 103 10.35 10.40 -6.12
CA GLN A 103 11.75 10.76 -6.31
C GLN A 103 12.69 9.97 -5.39
N LEU A 104 12.35 9.84 -4.10
CA LEU A 104 13.15 9.09 -3.13
C LEU A 104 13.16 7.60 -3.45
N ARG A 105 12.02 7.06 -3.88
CA ARG A 105 11.93 5.67 -4.35
C ARG A 105 12.79 5.45 -5.59
N THR A 106 12.82 6.40 -6.52
CA THR A 106 13.69 6.36 -7.72
C THR A 106 15.16 6.45 -7.34
N ALA A 107 15.51 7.24 -6.31
CA ALA A 107 16.85 7.29 -5.72
C ALA A 107 17.24 6.02 -4.93
N GLY A 108 16.35 5.03 -4.81
CA GLY A 108 16.59 3.77 -4.12
C GLY A 108 16.25 3.77 -2.62
N CYS A 109 15.69 4.85 -2.08
CA CYS A 109 15.22 4.88 -0.70
C CYS A 109 13.86 4.18 -0.58
N THR A 110 13.82 3.04 0.11
CA THR A 110 12.60 2.22 0.26
C THR A 110 11.64 2.72 1.33
N ASP A 111 12.14 3.42 2.36
CA ASP A 111 11.33 3.95 3.47
C ASP A 111 11.72 5.41 3.77
N PRO A 112 11.19 6.37 2.99
CA PRO A 112 11.46 7.80 3.17
C PRO A 112 11.10 8.33 4.55
N TRP A 113 10.05 7.77 5.18
CA TRP A 113 9.47 8.31 6.41
C TRP A 113 9.88 7.54 7.67
N ALA A 114 10.76 6.53 7.53
CA ALA A 114 11.19 5.66 8.61
C ALA A 114 10.03 5.06 9.42
N MET A 115 8.92 4.72 8.75
CA MET A 115 7.71 4.19 9.39
C MET A 115 7.60 2.67 9.27
N ALA A 116 8.34 2.04 8.36
CA ALA A 116 8.16 0.62 8.07
C ALA A 116 8.76 -0.28 9.16
N LYS A 117 9.84 0.17 9.81
CA LYS A 117 10.55 -0.61 10.83
C LYS A 117 10.92 0.26 12.02
N PRO A 118 10.79 -0.28 13.24
CA PRO A 118 11.36 0.37 14.41
C PRO A 118 12.88 0.42 14.28
N MET A 119 13.48 1.50 14.79
CA MET A 119 14.93 1.65 14.87
C MET A 119 15.51 0.54 15.75
N LYS A 120 16.61 -0.08 15.28
CA LYS A 120 17.38 -1.02 16.09
C LYS A 120 18.21 -0.24 17.10
N ARG A 121 18.29 -0.73 18.33
CA ARG A 121 19.17 -0.19 19.36
C ARG A 121 20.63 -0.45 18.98
N GLY A 122 21.50 0.53 19.25
CA GLY A 122 22.96 0.36 19.22
C GLY A 122 23.49 -0.25 20.53
N ALA A 123 24.76 -0.02 20.84
CA ALA A 123 25.35 -0.40 22.13
C ALA A 123 24.65 0.28 23.31
N GLY A 124 24.29 1.56 23.14
CA GLY A 124 23.48 2.30 24.12
C GLY A 124 24.19 2.55 25.45
N THR A 125 25.52 2.56 25.44
CA THR A 125 26.34 2.97 26.58
C THR A 125 26.34 4.49 26.70
N GLU A 126 26.85 5.03 27.82
CA GLU A 126 26.94 6.48 28.01
C GLU A 126 27.87 7.15 27.00
N ASP A 127 28.98 6.48 26.67
CA ASP A 127 29.96 6.92 25.68
C ASP A 127 29.46 6.74 24.23
N GLU A 128 28.65 5.71 23.98
CA GLU A 128 28.09 5.37 22.66
C GLU A 128 26.55 5.24 22.73
N PRO A 129 25.84 6.39 22.90
CA PRO A 129 24.39 6.41 22.99
C PRO A 129 23.73 6.09 21.64
N THR A 130 22.51 5.59 21.67
CA THR A 130 21.73 5.36 20.44
C THR A 130 21.30 6.69 19.83
N GLU A 131 21.77 6.98 18.62
CA GLU A 131 21.43 8.18 17.87
C GLU A 131 20.02 8.10 17.27
N VAL A 132 19.12 8.98 17.68
CA VAL A 132 17.76 9.07 17.16
C VAL A 132 17.68 10.27 16.20
N PRO A 133 17.43 10.07 14.89
CA PRO A 133 17.31 11.15 13.93
C PRO A 133 16.08 11.99 14.24
N SER A 134 16.18 13.31 14.15
CA SER A 134 15.06 14.22 14.33
C SER A 134 15.33 15.51 13.57
N VAL A 135 14.31 16.03 12.89
CA VAL A 135 14.38 17.35 12.25
C VAL A 135 14.23 18.47 13.29
N PHE A 136 13.49 18.19 14.37
CA PHE A 136 13.24 19.11 15.48
C PHE A 136 14.24 18.93 16.61
N ASP A 137 14.34 19.93 17.51
CA ASP A 137 15.21 19.89 18.68
C ASP A 137 14.71 18.97 19.82
N ALA A 138 13.52 18.40 19.69
CA ALA A 138 13.03 17.37 20.60
C ALA A 138 12.20 16.31 19.86
N ARG A 139 12.28 15.05 20.30
CA ARG A 139 11.51 13.92 19.76
C ARG A 139 11.03 13.01 20.89
N MET A 140 9.81 12.52 20.79
CA MET A 140 9.29 11.49 21.67
C MET A 140 9.85 10.12 21.26
N VAL A 141 10.48 9.42 22.20
CA VAL A 141 11.10 8.11 21.99
C VAL A 141 10.41 7.08 22.87
N GLY A 142 10.00 5.96 22.27
CA GLY A 142 9.46 4.80 22.97
C GLY A 142 10.49 3.68 22.99
N CYS A 143 11.09 3.42 24.15
CA CYS A 143 12.00 2.29 24.32
C CYS A 143 11.23 1.04 24.75
N LEU A 144 11.41 -0.05 23.99
CA LEU A 144 10.94 -1.39 24.38
C LEU A 144 12.05 -2.08 25.18
N CYS A 145 11.96 -2.02 26.51
CA CYS A 145 12.90 -2.68 27.41
C CYS A 145 12.83 -4.21 27.28
N LEU A 146 13.90 -4.90 27.69
CA LEU A 146 13.87 -6.36 27.75
C LEU A 146 12.80 -6.79 28.76
N ASP A 147 11.96 -7.76 28.40
CA ASP A 147 10.83 -8.31 29.18
C ASP A 147 9.61 -7.39 29.41
N ASP A 148 9.66 -6.14 28.96
CA ASP A 148 8.51 -5.23 29.02
C ASP A 148 7.61 -5.37 27.79
N ARG A 149 6.29 -5.48 28.04
CA ARG A 149 5.27 -5.42 26.97
C ARG A 149 4.88 -3.99 26.58
N ILE A 150 5.19 -3.01 27.42
CA ILE A 150 4.75 -1.62 27.28
C ILE A 150 5.98 -0.75 27.00
N PRO A 151 5.99 0.05 25.92
CA PRO A 151 7.08 0.96 25.65
C PRO A 151 7.15 2.05 26.72
N LYS A 152 8.37 2.34 27.17
CA LYS A 152 8.68 3.44 28.07
C LYS A 152 8.91 4.69 27.23
N TRP A 153 8.05 5.68 27.42
CA TRP A 153 8.08 6.92 26.67
C TRP A 153 8.93 7.96 27.38
N MET A 154 9.78 8.64 26.62
CA MET A 154 10.55 9.77 27.12
C MET A 154 10.70 10.84 26.05
N TRP A 155 10.69 12.10 26.49
CA TRP A 155 11.10 13.23 25.67
C TRP A 155 12.62 13.25 25.58
N LEU A 156 13.15 13.16 24.37
CA LEU A 156 14.56 13.33 24.07
C LEU A 156 14.76 14.73 23.50
N GLU A 157 15.53 15.55 24.20
CA GLU A 157 15.87 16.92 23.80
C GLU A 157 17.27 16.95 23.19
N LYS A 158 17.57 17.98 22.42
CA LYS A 158 18.88 18.19 21.82
C LYS A 158 19.93 18.48 22.90
N GLY A 159 21.08 17.82 22.79
CA GLY A 159 22.23 18.04 23.66
C GLY A 159 22.58 16.79 24.44
N SER A 160 22.26 16.77 25.73
CA SER A 160 22.69 15.69 26.63
C SER A 160 21.99 14.36 26.33
N PRO A 161 22.71 13.23 26.44
CA PRO A 161 22.11 11.92 26.27
C PRO A 161 21.14 11.65 27.44
N LYS A 162 20.00 11.05 27.11
CA LYS A 162 18.99 10.67 28.10
C LYS A 162 18.97 9.17 28.31
N ARG A 163 18.96 8.77 29.58
CA ARG A 163 18.93 7.37 30.00
C ARG A 163 17.49 6.86 30.13
N CYS A 164 17.23 5.67 29.59
CA CYS A 164 15.98 4.93 29.80
C CYS A 164 16.06 4.06 31.07
N GLU A 165 14.92 3.58 31.59
CA GLU A 165 14.83 2.67 32.75
C GLU A 165 15.65 1.37 32.57
N CYS A 166 15.77 0.87 31.33
CA CYS A 166 16.61 -0.29 31.02
C CYS A 166 18.11 -0.01 31.01
N GLY A 167 18.52 1.22 31.32
CA GLY A 167 19.92 1.63 31.38
C GLY A 167 20.53 2.10 30.06
N HIS A 168 19.83 1.98 28.93
CA HIS A 168 20.36 2.42 27.64
C HIS A 168 20.26 3.95 27.48
N TYR A 169 21.27 4.54 26.85
CA TYR A 169 21.34 5.97 26.57
C TYR A 169 20.93 6.27 25.12
N TYR A 170 20.29 7.43 24.95
CA TYR A 170 19.80 7.92 23.66
C TYR A 170 20.19 9.38 23.49
N VAL A 171 20.57 9.77 22.26
CA VAL A 171 20.91 11.15 21.91
C VAL A 171 20.22 11.54 20.62
N LEU A 172 19.81 12.81 20.52
CA LEU A 172 19.14 13.33 19.33
C LEU A 172 20.17 13.69 18.25
N LYS A 173 20.04 13.12 17.06
CA LYS A 173 20.81 13.49 15.87
C LYS A 173 19.98 14.38 14.97
N LYS A 174 20.48 15.58 14.66
CA LYS A 174 19.78 16.49 13.76
C LYS A 174 19.78 15.94 12.33
N ASP A 175 18.60 15.72 11.77
CA ASP A 175 18.41 15.31 10.39
C ASP A 175 17.79 16.45 9.56
N HIS A 176 17.90 16.34 8.25
CA HIS A 176 17.35 17.31 7.31
C HIS A 176 15.87 17.02 7.00
N PRO A 177 15.03 18.05 6.81
CA PRO A 177 13.66 17.85 6.38
C PRO A 177 13.61 17.28 4.95
N ILE A 178 12.68 16.36 4.73
CA ILE A 178 12.32 15.79 3.42
C ILE A 178 11.26 16.66 2.75
#